data_AF-M1W1Y2-F1
#
_entry.id   AF-M1W1Y2-F1
#
_cell.length_a   1.000
_cell.length_b   1.000
_cell.length_c   1.000
_cell.angle_alpha   90.00
_cell.angle_beta   90.00
_cell.angle_gamma   90.00
#
_symmetry.space_group_name_H-M   'P 1'
#
loop_
_entity.id
_entity.type
_entity.pdbx_description
1 polymer ?
#
loop_
_entity_poly.entity_id
_entity_poly.type
_entity_poly.pdbx_seq_one_letter_code
_entity_poly.pdbx_strand_id
1 'polypeptide(L)'
;MKIAAINLKNNPHIAAYHFMDRFQSFSKGVIAKKFAVVDSWWRVEFQARGSPRVHMLLWLKDCPTLADAERRFLDFSKDKVTSWNHTVGVPPAQDTNPLIRHGDFTLRNLSAILNRVQVHMCTDGYCLRTAKPGQSTAMEITPGQTPE
;
A
#
# COMPACT_ATOMS: atom_id res chain seq x y z
N MET A 1 24.28 1.07 -4.69
CA MET A 1 24.45 -0.31 -5.21
C MET A 1 24.52 -0.30 -6.75
N LYS A 2 25.71 -0.45 -7.36
CA LYS A 2 25.85 -0.53 -8.83
C LYS A 2 25.44 -1.89 -9.41
N ILE A 3 25.72 -2.98 -8.70
CA ILE A 3 25.47 -4.36 -9.16
C ILE A 3 23.97 -4.63 -9.36
N ALA A 4 23.13 -4.28 -8.38
CA ALA A 4 21.68 -4.48 -8.49
C ALA A 4 21.05 -3.72 -9.67
N ALA A 5 21.50 -2.48 -9.92
CA ALA A 5 21.02 -1.69 -11.05
C ALA A 5 21.45 -2.28 -12.41
N ILE A 6 22.70 -2.77 -12.51
CA ILE A 6 23.21 -3.45 -13.71
C ILE A 6 22.42 -4.74 -13.97
N ASN A 7 22.16 -5.54 -12.93
CA ASN A 7 21.39 -6.78 -13.05
C ASN A 7 19.96 -6.52 -13.51
N LEU A 8 19.30 -5.49 -12.98
CA LEU A 8 17.94 -5.12 -13.40
C LEU A 8 17.90 -4.64 -14.85
N LYS A 9 18.92 -3.90 -15.29
CA LYS A 9 19.06 -3.43 -16.68
C LYS A 9 19.30 -4.59 -17.66
N ASN A 10 20.18 -5.51 -17.31
CA ASN A 10 20.60 -6.59 -18.20
C ASN A 10 19.65 -7.79 -18.17
N ASN A 11 18.94 -7.99 -17.05
CA ASN A 11 18.03 -9.13 -16.84
C ASN A 11 16.64 -8.68 -16.35
N PRO A 12 15.94 -7.77 -17.05
CA PRO A 12 14.65 -7.24 -16.59
C PRO A 12 13.57 -8.32 -16.52
N HIS A 13 13.68 -9.36 -17.36
CA HIS A 13 12.77 -10.50 -17.38
C HIS A 13 12.79 -11.31 -16.07
N ILE A 14 13.96 -11.42 -15.40
CA ILE A 14 14.07 -12.11 -14.11
C ILE A 14 13.31 -11.34 -13.02
N ALA A 15 13.48 -10.01 -12.99
CA ALA A 15 12.76 -9.17 -12.05
C ALA A 15 11.24 -9.20 -12.31
N ALA A 16 10.83 -9.16 -13.58
CA ALA A 16 9.42 -9.30 -13.96
C ALA A 16 8.84 -10.66 -13.57
N TYR A 17 9.59 -11.75 -13.77
CA TYR A 17 9.20 -13.10 -13.37
C TYR A 17 8.98 -13.19 -11.86
N HIS A 18 9.95 -12.77 -11.05
CA HIS A 18 9.81 -12.81 -9.60
C HIS A 18 8.68 -11.92 -9.09
N PHE A 19 8.47 -10.75 -9.70
CA PHE A 19 7.34 -9.90 -9.36
C PHE A 19 6.01 -10.63 -9.64
N MET A 20 5.89 -11.23 -10.83
CA MET A 20 4.68 -11.94 -11.24
C MET A 20 4.39 -13.14 -10.32
N ASP A 21 5.40 -13.97 -10.06
CA ASP A 21 5.28 -15.13 -9.18
C ASP A 21 4.85 -14.75 -7.75
N ARG A 22 5.48 -13.71 -7.19
CA ARG A 22 5.10 -13.18 -5.87
C ARG A 22 3.69 -12.61 -5.86
N PHE A 23 3.32 -11.86 -6.90
CA PHE A 23 1.99 -11.28 -6.99
C PHE A 23 0.92 -12.37 -7.13
N GLN A 24 1.10 -13.36 -7.99
CA GLN A 24 0.16 -14.46 -8.16
C GLN A 24 0.01 -15.29 -6.88
N SER A 25 1.13 -15.60 -6.22
CA SER A 25 1.14 -16.30 -4.93
C SER A 25 0.42 -15.50 -3.84
N PHE A 26 0.66 -14.19 -3.76
CA PHE A 26 -0.03 -13.31 -2.82
C PHE A 26 -1.52 -13.17 -3.14
N SER A 27 -1.86 -13.02 -4.42
CA SER A 27 -3.24 -12.91 -4.89
C SER A 27 -4.04 -14.16 -4.53
N LYS A 28 -3.54 -15.35 -4.86
CA LYS A 28 -4.21 -16.63 -4.59
C LYS A 28 -4.16 -17.01 -3.10
N GLY A 29 -3.01 -16.83 -2.46
CA GLY A 29 -2.77 -17.29 -1.09
C GLY A 29 -3.37 -16.38 -0.03
N VAL A 30 -3.47 -15.08 -0.30
CA VAL A 30 -3.88 -14.06 0.68
C VAL A 30 -5.10 -13.29 0.21
N ILE A 31 -5.05 -12.60 -0.94
CA ILE A 31 -6.15 -11.71 -1.38
C ILE A 31 -7.45 -12.49 -1.58
N ALA A 32 -7.42 -13.54 -2.41
CA ALA A 32 -8.60 -14.32 -2.75
C ALA A 32 -9.30 -14.89 -1.51
N LYS A 33 -8.52 -15.38 -0.53
CA LYS A 33 -9.02 -15.96 0.71
C LYS A 33 -9.54 -14.89 1.68
N LYS A 34 -8.78 -13.80 1.88
CA LYS A 34 -9.13 -12.75 2.84
C LYS A 34 -10.41 -12.02 2.44
N PHE A 35 -10.59 -11.76 1.15
CA PHE A 35 -11.70 -10.95 0.65
C PHE A 35 -12.85 -11.77 0.06
N ALA A 36 -12.77 -13.12 0.08
CA ALA A 36 -13.74 -14.01 -0.56
C ALA A 36 -14.01 -13.59 -2.03
N VAL A 37 -12.94 -13.47 -2.81
CA VAL A 37 -13.00 -13.01 -4.21
C VAL A 37 -13.71 -14.06 -5.06
N VAL A 38 -14.74 -13.65 -5.79
CA VAL A 38 -15.49 -14.50 -6.73
C VAL A 38 -15.05 -14.29 -8.19
N ASP A 39 -14.59 -13.09 -8.50
CA ASP A 39 -14.02 -12.76 -9.81
C ASP A 39 -12.97 -11.65 -9.65
N SER A 40 -12.02 -11.56 -10.58
CA SER A 40 -10.97 -10.56 -10.55
C SER A 40 -10.45 -10.22 -11.93
N TRP A 41 -10.10 -8.94 -12.10
CA TRP A 41 -9.35 -8.46 -13.24
C TRP A 41 -8.13 -7.70 -12.76
N TRP A 42 -6.98 -7.89 -13.39
CA TRP A 42 -5.78 -7.15 -13.04
C TRP A 42 -4.83 -7.02 -14.23
N ARG A 43 -3.98 -6.00 -14.17
CA ARG A 43 -2.88 -5.78 -15.12
C ARG A 43 -1.64 -5.27 -14.41
N VAL A 44 -0.49 -5.51 -15.01
CA VAL A 44 0.79 -4.96 -14.57
C VAL A 44 1.13 -3.73 -15.40
N GLU A 45 1.53 -2.66 -14.73
CA GLU A 45 2.04 -1.45 -15.35
C GLU A 45 3.43 -1.13 -14.78
N PHE A 46 4.39 -0.86 -15.65
CA PHE A 46 5.72 -0.43 -15.22
C PHE A 46 5.78 1.09 -15.19
N GLN A 47 6.02 1.65 -14.01
CA GLN A 47 6.14 3.09 -13.82
C GLN A 47 7.51 3.60 -14.30
N ALA A 48 7.66 4.93 -14.33
CA ALA A 48 8.96 5.57 -14.53
C ALA A 48 10.00 4.95 -13.59
N ARG A 49 11.17 4.59 -14.13
CA ARG A 49 12.26 3.83 -13.47
C ARG A 49 12.03 2.32 -13.34
N GLY A 50 11.05 1.75 -14.04
CA GLY A 50 10.87 0.30 -14.18
C GLY A 50 10.28 -0.39 -12.95
N SER A 51 9.68 0.36 -12.02
CA SER A 51 8.97 -0.22 -10.87
C SER A 51 7.64 -0.82 -11.35
N PRO A 52 7.40 -2.13 -11.16
CA PRO A 52 6.13 -2.74 -11.50
C PRO A 52 5.04 -2.34 -10.48
N ARG A 53 3.82 -2.11 -10.97
CA ARG A 53 2.62 -1.84 -10.19
C ARG A 53 1.50 -2.72 -10.71
N VAL A 54 0.71 -3.28 -9.80
CA VAL A 54 -0.53 -3.98 -10.17
C VAL A 54 -1.71 -3.03 -10.02
N HIS A 55 -2.50 -2.92 -11.07
CA HIS A 55 -3.85 -2.38 -11.01
C HIS A 55 -4.81 -3.57 -10.97
N MET A 56 -5.71 -3.63 -9.99
CA MET A 56 -6.67 -4.72 -9.86
C MET A 56 -8.07 -4.22 -9.53
N LEU A 57 -9.05 -4.99 -10.00
CA LEU A 57 -10.45 -4.92 -9.65
C LEU A 57 -10.85 -6.30 -9.12
N LEU A 58 -11.56 -6.31 -7.99
CA LEU A 58 -11.97 -7.53 -7.30
C LEU A 58 -13.49 -7.50 -7.10
N TRP A 59 -14.15 -8.58 -7.48
CA TRP A 59 -15.55 -8.83 -7.13
C TRP A 59 -15.56 -9.73 -5.91
N LEU A 60 -16.17 -9.24 -4.84
CA LEU A 60 -16.20 -9.93 -3.56
C LEU A 60 -17.57 -10.57 -3.37
N LYS A 61 -17.58 -11.76 -2.77
CA LYS A 61 -18.82 -12.40 -2.36
C LYS A 61 -19.59 -11.48 -1.41
N ASP A 62 -20.90 -11.38 -1.59
CA ASP A 62 -21.82 -10.62 -0.75
C ASP A 62 -21.52 -9.10 -0.68
N CYS A 63 -20.74 -8.57 -1.65
CA CYS A 63 -20.43 -7.15 -1.74
C CYS A 63 -21.70 -6.33 -1.97
N PRO A 64 -21.97 -5.30 -1.15
CA PRO A 64 -23.09 -4.38 -1.38
C PRO A 64 -22.95 -3.63 -2.70
N THR A 65 -24.09 -3.35 -3.31
CA THR A 65 -24.24 -2.55 -4.52
C THR A 65 -24.43 -1.08 -4.16
N LEU A 66 -24.35 -0.19 -5.17
CA LEU A 66 -24.59 1.25 -4.98
C LEU A 66 -26.04 1.57 -4.56
N ALA A 67 -26.97 0.65 -4.76
CA ALA A 67 -28.37 0.81 -4.33
C ALA A 67 -28.59 0.44 -2.86
N ASP A 68 -27.60 -0.22 -2.22
CA ASP A 68 -27.68 -0.58 -0.81
C ASP A 68 -27.47 0.63 0.10
N ALA A 69 -28.07 0.58 1.29
CA ALA A 69 -27.86 1.61 2.30
C ALA A 69 -26.38 1.72 2.69
N GLU A 70 -25.89 2.94 2.88
CA GLU A 70 -24.51 3.25 3.29
C GLU A 70 -24.04 2.41 4.48
N ARG A 71 -24.93 2.20 5.46
CA ARG A 71 -24.63 1.38 6.64
C ARG A 71 -24.19 -0.04 6.30
N ARG A 72 -24.82 -0.67 5.31
CA ARG A 72 -24.47 -2.03 4.86
C ARG A 72 -23.07 -2.04 4.24
N PHE A 73 -22.73 -1.02 3.46
CA PHE A 73 -21.39 -0.87 2.89
C PHE A 73 -20.31 -0.72 3.97
N LEU A 74 -20.58 0.12 4.98
CA LEU A 74 -19.67 0.30 6.12
C LEU A 74 -19.47 -0.99 6.91
N ASP A 75 -20.56 -1.68 7.25
CA ASP A 75 -20.50 -2.95 7.98
C ASP A 75 -19.79 -4.06 7.18
N PHE A 76 -19.91 -4.08 5.85
CA PHE A 76 -19.15 -4.99 5.01
C PHE A 76 -17.65 -4.66 4.96
N SER A 77 -17.29 -3.37 4.95
CA SER A 77 -15.92 -2.92 4.66
C SER A 77 -15.02 -2.80 5.90
N LYS A 78 -15.60 -2.53 7.08
CA LYS A 78 -14.86 -2.19 8.32
C LYS A 78 -13.77 -3.17 8.73
N ASP A 79 -13.97 -4.47 8.51
CA ASP A 79 -13.01 -5.51 8.91
C ASP A 79 -12.04 -5.89 7.78
N LYS A 80 -12.29 -5.39 6.56
CA LYS A 80 -11.54 -5.75 5.35
C LYS A 80 -10.44 -4.75 5.02
N VAL A 81 -10.66 -3.47 5.31
CA VAL A 81 -9.74 -2.37 5.02
C VAL A 81 -9.41 -1.63 6.29
N THR A 82 -8.15 -1.67 6.72
CA THR A 82 -7.64 -0.81 7.77
C THR A 82 -6.43 -0.04 7.24
N SER A 83 -6.49 1.29 7.34
CA SER A 83 -5.33 2.17 7.14
C SER A 83 -4.65 2.52 8.45
N TRP A 84 -5.16 2.00 9.56
CA TRP A 84 -4.82 2.45 10.90
C TRP A 84 -3.75 1.57 11.53
N ASN A 85 -2.69 2.21 11.97
CA ASN A 85 -1.70 1.58 12.82
C ASN A 85 -2.25 1.52 14.25
N HIS A 86 -2.76 0.35 14.64
CA HIS A 86 -3.47 0.15 15.90
C HIS A 86 -2.60 0.32 17.17
N THR A 87 -1.32 0.69 17.05
CA THR A 87 -0.43 0.78 18.22
C THR A 87 0.62 1.89 18.09
N VAL A 88 0.12 3.14 18.15
CA VAL A 88 0.92 4.37 18.32
C VAL A 88 1.63 4.29 19.68
N GLY A 89 2.89 3.84 19.69
CA GLY A 89 3.65 3.60 20.93
C GLY A 89 4.55 2.37 20.89
N VAL A 90 4.34 1.47 19.91
CA VAL A 90 5.29 0.38 19.63
C VAL A 90 6.49 0.97 18.86
N PRO A 91 7.73 0.79 19.33
CA PRO A 91 8.91 1.25 18.59
C PRO A 91 8.95 0.66 17.16
N PRO A 92 9.41 1.43 16.16
CA PRO A 92 9.55 0.91 14.81
C PRO A 92 10.53 -0.28 14.78
N ALA A 93 10.25 -1.27 13.95
CA ALA A 93 11.14 -2.42 13.78
C ALA A 93 12.56 -1.95 13.43
N GLN A 94 13.57 -2.43 14.15
CA GLN A 94 14.95 -1.97 13.97
C GLN A 94 15.61 -2.54 12.73
N ASP A 95 15.18 -3.74 12.30
CA ASP A 95 15.85 -4.48 11.23
C ASP A 95 15.56 -3.92 9.83
N THR A 96 16.56 -4.03 8.95
CA THR A 96 16.69 -3.19 7.75
C THR A 96 15.76 -3.56 6.60
N ASN A 97 15.19 -4.77 6.60
CA ASN A 97 14.32 -5.24 5.53
C ASN A 97 13.05 -5.90 6.08
N PRO A 98 11.85 -5.34 5.85
CA PRO A 98 10.59 -5.93 6.31
C PRO A 98 10.27 -7.29 5.67
N LEU A 99 11.01 -7.70 4.64
CA LEU A 99 10.95 -9.03 4.02
C LEU A 99 11.87 -10.06 4.69
N ILE A 100 12.87 -9.61 5.46
CA ILE A 100 13.75 -10.47 6.25
C ILE A 100 13.11 -10.57 7.63
N ARG A 101 12.44 -11.71 7.86
CA ARG A 101 11.55 -11.88 9.00
C ARG A 101 12.29 -12.59 10.14
N HIS A 102 12.26 -12.00 11.33
CA HIS A 102 12.58 -12.67 12.59
C HIS A 102 11.34 -12.65 13.49
N GLY A 103 10.72 -13.82 13.76
CA GLY A 103 9.72 -13.99 14.82
C GLY A 103 8.26 -14.28 14.40
N ASP A 104 7.41 -14.44 15.43
CA ASP A 104 6.00 -14.88 15.34
C ASP A 104 5.05 -13.83 14.73
N PHE A 105 3.93 -14.31 14.17
CA PHE A 105 2.84 -13.47 13.65
C PHE A 105 1.98 -12.88 14.76
N THR A 106 2.52 -11.91 15.51
CA THR A 106 1.80 -11.19 16.56
C THR A 106 1.35 -9.80 16.09
N LEU A 107 0.28 -9.28 16.69
CA LEU A 107 -0.17 -7.90 16.44
C LEU A 107 0.95 -6.89 16.74
N ARG A 108 1.73 -7.12 17.80
CA ARG A 108 2.88 -6.29 18.17
C ARG A 108 3.95 -6.23 17.08
N ASN A 109 4.31 -7.36 16.48
CA ASN A 109 5.30 -7.41 15.40
C ASN A 109 4.77 -6.75 14.12
N LEU A 110 3.49 -6.94 13.81
CA LEU A 110 2.83 -6.22 12.72
C LEU A 110 2.90 -4.71 12.97
N SER A 111 2.53 -4.23 14.16
CA SER A 111 2.58 -2.80 14.51
C SER A 111 3.99 -2.23 14.44
N ALA A 112 5.03 -2.96 14.86
CA ALA A 112 6.41 -2.52 14.73
C ALA A 112 6.85 -2.34 13.26
N ILE A 113 6.41 -3.25 12.36
CA ILE A 113 6.65 -3.14 10.93
C ILE A 113 5.87 -1.96 10.33
N LEU A 114 4.58 -1.83 10.66
CA LEU A 114 3.74 -0.72 10.20
C LEU A 114 4.29 0.63 10.66
N ASN A 115 4.76 0.74 11.91
CA ASN A 115 5.43 1.94 12.43
C ASN A 115 6.73 2.26 11.68
N ARG A 116 7.38 1.27 11.07
CA ARG A 116 8.57 1.51 10.23
C ARG A 116 8.22 1.94 8.81
N VAL A 117 7.21 1.31 8.19
CA VAL A 117 6.95 1.45 6.74
C VAL A 117 5.81 2.43 6.41
N GLN A 118 4.86 2.64 7.31
CA GLN A 118 3.72 3.55 7.12
C GLN A 118 3.94 4.91 7.78
N VAL A 119 4.73 4.98 8.86
CA VAL A 119 5.09 6.27 9.46
C VAL A 119 6.25 6.82 8.66
N HIS A 120 5.92 7.81 7.83
CA HIS A 120 6.93 8.61 7.18
C HIS A 120 7.69 9.41 8.25
N MET A 121 9.01 9.21 8.35
CA MET A 121 9.86 10.16 9.07
C MET A 121 10.13 11.35 8.15
N CYS A 122 9.36 12.44 8.34
CA CYS A 122 9.69 13.73 7.72
C CYS A 122 11.08 14.13 8.19
N THR A 123 12.04 14.12 7.27
CA THR A 123 13.25 14.92 7.41
C THR A 123 12.99 16.25 6.72
N ASP A 124 13.61 17.32 7.22
CA ASP A 124 13.49 18.66 6.65
C ASP A 124 13.76 18.64 5.13
N GLY A 125 14.69 17.79 4.66
CA GLY A 125 14.99 17.67 3.23
C GLY A 125 13.99 16.87 2.36
N TYR A 126 13.19 15.96 2.93
CA TYR A 126 12.31 15.08 2.15
C TYR A 126 10.87 15.60 2.05
N CYS A 127 10.32 16.11 3.16
CA CYS A 127 8.97 16.70 3.19
C CYS A 127 8.92 18.10 2.60
N LEU A 128 10.00 18.88 2.74
CA LEU A 128 10.08 20.25 2.20
C LEU A 128 10.54 20.24 0.74
N ARG A 129 10.07 19.30 -0.09
CA ARG A 129 10.27 19.42 -1.54
C ARG A 129 9.62 20.73 -1.96
N THR A 130 10.44 21.75 -2.21
CA THR A 130 10.01 23.03 -2.73
C THR A 130 9.24 22.81 -4.02
N ALA A 131 8.15 23.57 -4.17
CA ALA A 131 7.35 23.54 -5.39
C ALA A 131 8.28 23.70 -6.60
N LYS A 132 8.13 22.83 -7.59
CA LYS A 132 8.85 23.01 -8.86
C LYS A 132 8.43 24.37 -9.44
N PRO A 133 9.36 25.15 -10.03
CA PRO A 133 9.00 26.40 -10.68
C PRO A 133 7.91 26.11 -11.72
N GLY A 134 6.72 26.71 -11.56
CA GLY A 134 5.59 26.58 -12.48
C GLY A 134 4.45 25.64 -12.06
N GLN A 135 4.50 24.99 -10.88
CA GLN A 135 3.32 24.33 -10.33
C GLN A 135 2.55 25.30 -9.43
N SER A 136 1.38 25.76 -9.88
CA SER A 136 0.39 26.45 -9.05
C SER A 136 -0.04 25.52 -7.91
N THR A 137 0.23 25.93 -6.68
CA THR A 137 -0.34 25.32 -5.48
C THR A 137 -1.81 25.74 -5.39
N ALA A 138 -2.70 24.75 -5.38
CA ALA A 138 -4.12 24.95 -5.17
C ALA A 138 -4.39 25.67 -3.83
N MET A 139 -5.41 26.52 -3.86
CA MET A 139 -5.92 27.39 -2.78
C MET A 139 -5.83 26.76 -1.38
N GLU A 140 -5.21 27.49 -0.46
CA GLU A 140 -5.32 27.25 0.98
C GLU A 140 -6.78 27.46 1.40
N ILE A 141 -7.41 26.42 1.94
CA ILE A 141 -8.67 26.54 2.68
C ILE A 141 -8.29 26.86 4.12
N THR A 142 -8.55 28.08 4.56
CA THR A 142 -8.44 28.48 5.96
C THR A 142 -9.55 27.84 6.80
N PRO A 143 -9.24 27.18 7.93
CA PRO A 143 -10.25 26.68 8.85
C PRO A 143 -10.78 27.83 9.71
N GLY A 144 -12.06 28.19 9.59
CA GLY A 144 -12.66 29.14 10.54
C GLY A 144 -13.86 29.99 10.08
N GLN A 145 -14.69 29.53 9.14
CA GLN A 145 -15.99 30.20 8.89
C GLN A 145 -17.13 29.19 9.04
N THR A 146 -17.81 29.25 10.18
CA THR A 146 -19.16 28.68 10.36
C THR A 146 -20.16 29.55 9.58
N PRO A 147 -21.04 28.97 8.76
CA PRO A 147 -22.12 29.72 8.14
C PRO A 147 -23.26 29.95 9.15
N GLU A 148 -23.74 31.20 9.23
CA GLU A 148 -25.11 31.52 9.63
C GLU A 148 -26.07 31.25 8.47
#